data_AF-A0A919GDU8-F1
#
_entry.id   AF-A0A919GDU8-F1
#
_cell.length_a   1.000
_cell.length_b   1.000
_cell.length_c   1.000
_cell.angle_alpha   90.00
_cell.angle_beta   90.00
_cell.angle_gamma   90.00
#
_symmetry.space_group_name_H-M   'P 1'
#
loop_
_entity.id
_entity.type
_entity.pdbx_description
1 polymer ?
#
loop_
_entity_poly.entity_id
_entity_poly.type
_entity_poly.pdbx_seq_one_letter_code
_entity_poly.pdbx_strand_id
1 'polypeptide(L)'
;MIRSLLRRRRAASGLPVPDACTPGRHVLATRHLLFYTPVTKLDALAAFAAGADPDAQRWQGNQMDQAVPDADTRQALLRMGPNGATPRWFLRSNPELAEPFEPGPGMFEFMVCVHRDTGRYAGYLGLDHDRGEIGGDLAPDHRGQGLGAELFLAGAELAHGHAGLPTVRAGTATENLACRRALERAGFVPAPGPARHTLPDGREMDSVWYRHEGAVSACRGTGTGAGSGAGMS
;
A
#
# COMPACT_ATOMS: atom_id res chain seq x y z
N MET A 1 39.09 4.08 39.77
CA MET A 1 38.86 4.56 38.39
C MET A 1 37.69 3.79 37.78
N ILE A 2 36.58 4.50 37.53
CA ILE A 2 35.53 4.34 36.52
C ILE A 2 34.94 2.93 36.25
N ARG A 3 33.67 2.78 36.68
CA ARG A 3 32.70 1.73 36.32
C ARG A 3 32.19 1.85 34.88
N SER A 4 31.70 0.72 34.34
CA SER A 4 30.64 0.61 33.31
C SER A 4 31.07 0.98 31.89
N LEU A 5 30.82 0.16 30.87
CA LEU A 5 29.51 0.10 30.22
C LEU A 5 29.18 -1.32 29.74
N LEU A 6 28.21 -1.90 30.43
CA LEU A 6 27.33 -2.95 29.97
C LEU A 6 27.06 -2.83 28.46
N ARG A 7 27.22 -3.95 27.75
CA ARG A 7 26.45 -4.28 26.55
C ARG A 7 24.97 -4.15 26.88
N ARG A 8 24.43 -2.94 26.88
CA ARG A 8 23.00 -2.73 26.74
C ARG A 8 22.68 -3.19 25.32
N ARG A 9 22.19 -4.42 25.17
CA ARG A 9 21.14 -4.69 24.19
C ARG A 9 20.12 -3.58 24.41
N ARG A 10 20.15 -2.55 23.56
CA ARG A 10 19.08 -1.55 23.53
C ARG A 10 17.82 -2.34 23.17
N ALA A 11 16.83 -2.23 24.04
CA ALA A 11 15.51 -2.79 23.85
C ALA A 11 15.02 -2.58 22.42
N ALA A 12 14.74 -3.69 21.74
CA ALA A 12 13.96 -3.72 20.51
C ALA A 12 12.57 -3.19 20.86
N SER A 13 12.28 -1.96 20.43
CA SER A 13 10.92 -1.43 20.37
C SER A 13 10.91 -0.38 19.26
N GLY A 14 10.88 -0.91 18.05
CA GLY A 14 10.70 -0.24 16.77
C GLY A 14 10.53 -1.40 15.83
N LEU A 15 9.29 -1.73 15.47
CA LEU A 15 9.02 -2.93 14.69
C LEU A 15 9.85 -2.83 13.39
N PRO A 16 10.65 -3.87 13.09
CA PRO A 16 11.43 -3.88 11.87
C PRO A 16 10.49 -3.75 10.69
N VAL A 17 10.83 -2.87 9.75
CA VAL A 17 10.23 -2.88 8.42
C VAL A 17 10.39 -4.29 7.85
N PRO A 18 9.31 -4.94 7.40
CA PRO A 18 9.41 -6.24 6.75
C PRO A 18 10.34 -6.18 5.54
N ASP A 19 11.27 -7.14 5.44
CA ASP A 19 12.21 -7.28 4.33
C ASP A 19 12.00 -8.56 3.51
N ALA A 20 11.09 -9.42 3.95
CA ALA A 20 10.72 -10.66 3.27
C ALA A 20 9.21 -10.94 3.41
N CYS A 21 8.66 -11.62 2.40
CA CYS A 21 7.29 -12.10 2.44
C CYS A 21 7.15 -13.26 3.45
N THR A 22 6.01 -13.32 4.12
CA THR A 22 5.58 -14.44 4.99
C THR A 22 4.17 -14.89 4.59
N PRO A 23 3.66 -16.04 5.08
CA PRO A 23 2.24 -16.41 4.97
C PRO A 23 1.27 -15.24 5.09
N GLY A 24 0.60 -14.90 3.97
CA GLY A 24 -0.41 -13.84 3.89
C GLY A 24 0.11 -12.41 4.06
N ARG A 25 1.43 -12.17 4.03
CA ARG A 25 2.03 -10.84 4.14
C ARG A 25 3.13 -10.67 3.11
N HIS A 26 2.99 -9.64 2.29
CA HIS A 26 3.84 -9.40 1.14
C HIS A 26 4.74 -8.19 1.35
N VAL A 27 5.90 -8.22 0.69
CA VAL A 27 6.89 -7.15 0.68
C VAL A 27 7.41 -7.00 -0.74
N LEU A 28 7.42 -5.77 -1.24
CA LEU A 28 7.89 -5.43 -2.58
C LEU A 28 8.73 -4.16 -2.51
N ALA A 29 9.86 -4.13 -3.20
CA ALA A 29 10.72 -2.96 -3.23
C ALA A 29 10.94 -2.51 -4.67
N THR A 30 10.78 -1.21 -4.89
CA THR A 30 11.25 -0.53 -6.09
C THR A 30 12.53 0.23 -5.77
N ARG A 31 12.95 1.12 -6.67
CA ARG A 31 14.15 1.92 -6.46
C ARG A 31 14.01 2.81 -5.21
N HIS A 32 12.92 3.55 -5.09
CA HIS A 32 12.73 4.52 -4.00
C HIS A 32 11.62 4.15 -3.02
N LEU A 33 10.75 3.20 -3.37
CA LEU A 33 9.61 2.82 -2.54
C LEU A 33 9.76 1.40 -2.01
N LEU A 34 9.27 1.21 -0.80
CA LEU A 34 9.03 -0.10 -0.21
C LEU A 34 7.55 -0.22 0.10
N PHE A 35 6.96 -1.32 -0.33
CA PHE A 35 5.59 -1.70 -0.06
C PHE A 35 5.60 -2.92 0.85
N TYR A 36 4.74 -2.92 1.86
CA TYR A 36 4.49 -4.12 2.66
C TYR A 36 3.05 -4.18 3.14
N THR A 37 2.54 -5.38 3.36
CA THR A 37 1.26 -5.60 4.05
C THR A 37 1.35 -4.97 5.45
N PRO A 38 0.46 -4.03 5.81
CA PRO A 38 0.52 -3.32 7.10
C PRO A 38 0.71 -4.26 8.28
N VAL A 39 1.68 -3.95 9.14
CA VAL A 39 2.00 -4.74 10.33
C VAL A 39 1.26 -4.20 11.54
N THR A 40 1.10 -2.87 11.61
CA THR A 40 0.49 -2.16 12.72
C THR A 40 -0.71 -1.33 12.30
N LYS A 41 -1.58 -0.99 13.25
CA LYS A 41 -2.66 -0.01 13.02
C LYS A 41 -2.12 1.34 12.55
N LEU A 42 -0.92 1.75 12.99
CA LEU A 42 -0.25 2.94 12.47
C LEU A 42 0.01 2.85 10.96
N ASP A 43 0.50 1.72 10.46
CA ASP A 43 0.75 1.52 9.03
C ASP A 43 -0.54 1.72 8.21
N ALA A 44 -1.63 1.10 8.66
CA ALA A 44 -2.93 1.21 8.01
C ALA A 44 -3.48 2.65 8.06
N LEU A 45 -3.38 3.31 9.22
CA LEU A 45 -3.84 4.67 9.38
C LEU A 45 -3.03 5.67 8.53
N ALA A 46 -1.72 5.46 8.40
CA ALA A 46 -0.87 6.28 7.54
C ALA A 46 -1.17 6.06 6.04
N ALA A 47 -1.48 4.82 5.64
CA ALA A 47 -1.98 4.53 4.30
C ALA A 47 -3.28 5.29 4.00
N PHE A 48 -4.24 5.29 4.93
CA PHE A 48 -5.48 6.08 4.79
C PHE A 48 -5.19 7.58 4.74
N ALA A 49 -4.30 8.08 5.59
CA ALA A 49 -3.89 9.49 5.58
C ALA A 49 -3.30 9.93 4.22
N ALA A 50 -2.57 9.04 3.52
CA ALA A 50 -2.01 9.33 2.21
C ALA A 50 -3.07 9.49 1.12
N GLY A 51 -4.21 8.79 1.23
CA GLY A 51 -5.34 8.90 0.31
C GLY A 51 -6.41 9.89 0.77
N ALA A 52 -6.27 10.55 1.92
CA ALA A 52 -7.34 11.33 2.55
C ALA A 52 -7.43 12.79 2.11
N ASP A 53 -6.42 13.35 1.44
CA ASP A 53 -6.45 14.76 1.05
C ASP A 53 -7.45 15.04 -0.09
N PRO A 54 -7.88 16.32 -0.27
CA PRO A 54 -8.88 16.65 -1.28
C PRO A 54 -8.52 16.25 -2.71
N ASP A 55 -7.23 16.30 -3.09
CA ASP A 55 -6.82 15.92 -4.45
C ASP A 55 -6.92 14.42 -4.66
N ALA A 56 -6.59 13.61 -3.63
CA ALA A 56 -6.81 12.17 -3.64
C ALA A 56 -8.30 11.83 -3.79
N GLN A 57 -9.12 12.40 -2.90
CA GLN A 57 -10.55 12.12 -2.85
C GLN A 57 -11.29 12.59 -4.10
N ARG A 58 -10.81 13.65 -4.76
CA ARG A 58 -11.33 14.06 -6.07
C ARG A 58 -11.36 12.89 -7.07
N TRP A 59 -10.33 12.05 -7.07
CA TRP A 59 -10.20 10.94 -8.03
C TRP A 59 -10.66 9.60 -7.49
N GLN A 60 -10.63 9.38 -6.18
CA GLN A 60 -10.90 8.07 -5.59
C GLN A 60 -12.29 7.96 -4.98
N GLY A 61 -12.81 9.03 -4.37
CA GLY A 61 -14.10 9.05 -3.67
C GLY A 61 -14.29 7.93 -2.65
N ASN A 62 -13.20 7.34 -2.14
CA ASN A 62 -13.22 6.19 -1.24
C ASN A 62 -13.42 6.58 0.23
N GLN A 63 -13.62 7.88 0.49
CA GLN A 63 -13.93 8.44 1.79
C GLN A 63 -12.85 8.19 2.86
N MET A 64 -11.59 8.00 2.46
CA MET A 64 -10.47 7.90 3.41
C MET A 64 -10.30 9.18 4.24
N ASP A 65 -10.81 10.31 3.75
CA ASP A 65 -10.92 11.56 4.50
C ASP A 65 -11.79 11.43 5.76
N GLN A 66 -12.75 10.51 5.79
CA GLN A 66 -13.57 10.24 6.98
C GLN A 66 -12.83 9.40 8.04
N ALA A 67 -11.87 8.56 7.61
CA ALA A 67 -11.05 7.76 8.53
C ALA A 67 -10.02 8.62 9.28
N VAL A 68 -9.50 9.66 8.62
CA VAL A 68 -8.59 10.64 9.23
C VAL A 68 -9.09 12.04 8.88
N PRO A 69 -10.10 12.62 9.56
CA PRO A 69 -10.70 13.90 9.15
C PRO A 69 -9.78 15.12 9.26
N ASP A 70 -8.93 15.14 10.29
CA ASP A 70 -8.10 16.28 10.60
C ASP A 70 -6.84 16.33 9.72
N ALA A 71 -6.64 17.46 9.02
CA ALA A 71 -5.54 17.64 8.07
C ALA A 71 -4.16 17.65 8.75
N ASP A 72 -4.07 18.24 9.95
CA ASP A 72 -2.83 18.28 10.72
C ASP A 72 -2.43 16.87 11.19
N THR A 73 -3.42 16.07 11.58
CA THR A 73 -3.24 14.65 11.91
C THR A 73 -2.75 13.85 10.70
N ARG A 74 -3.34 14.04 9.50
CA ARG A 74 -2.84 13.41 8.26
C ARG A 74 -1.37 13.76 8.04
N GLN A 75 -1.03 15.04 8.13
CA GLN A 75 0.34 15.50 7.92
C GLN A 75 1.30 14.94 8.97
N ALA A 76 0.87 14.87 10.24
CA ALA A 76 1.66 14.29 11.31
C ALA A 76 1.96 12.80 11.06
N LEU A 77 0.94 12.01 10.66
CA LEU A 77 1.11 10.60 10.31
C LEU A 77 2.07 10.41 9.13
N LEU A 78 1.96 11.22 8.08
CA LEU A 78 2.81 11.12 6.90
C LEU A 78 4.27 11.57 7.14
N ARG A 79 4.53 12.30 8.22
CA ARG A 79 5.90 12.62 8.66
C ARG A 79 6.55 11.49 9.47
N MET A 80 5.76 10.51 9.89
CA MET A 80 6.21 9.32 10.60
C MET A 80 6.54 8.19 9.62
N GLY A 81 6.99 7.08 10.18
CA GLY A 81 7.25 5.87 9.43
C GLY A 81 7.77 4.76 10.33
N PRO A 82 7.90 3.55 9.80
CA PRO A 82 8.42 2.41 10.55
C PRO A 82 9.92 2.60 10.91
N ASN A 83 10.53 1.62 11.58
CA ASN A 83 11.96 1.62 11.89
C ASN A 83 12.49 2.85 12.67
N GLY A 84 11.68 3.44 13.54
CA GLY A 84 12.10 4.55 14.40
C GLY A 84 11.98 5.93 13.77
N ALA A 85 11.42 6.04 12.56
CA ALA A 85 10.95 7.31 12.02
C ALA A 85 9.74 7.85 12.83
N THR A 86 8.98 6.98 13.49
CA THR A 86 8.00 7.37 14.51
C THR A 86 8.66 7.66 15.87
N PRO A 87 8.44 8.85 16.47
CA PRO A 87 8.96 9.18 17.79
C PRO A 87 8.44 8.23 18.87
N ARG A 88 9.33 7.73 19.75
CA ARG A 88 8.95 6.79 20.82
C ARG A 88 7.88 7.32 21.78
N TRP A 89 7.85 8.64 22.01
CA TRP A 89 6.83 9.24 22.86
C TRP A 89 5.44 9.16 22.22
N PHE A 90 5.35 9.23 20.90
CA PHE A 90 4.08 9.18 20.17
C PHE A 90 3.41 7.82 20.37
N LEU A 91 4.16 6.72 20.17
CA LEU A 91 3.65 5.37 20.42
C LEU A 91 3.33 5.09 21.90
N ARG A 92 4.01 5.76 22.84
CA ARG A 92 3.65 5.65 24.27
C ARG A 92 2.34 6.37 24.59
N SER A 93 2.07 7.48 23.92
CA SER A 93 0.83 8.24 24.07
C SER A 93 -0.34 7.61 23.31
N ASN A 94 -0.05 6.79 22.28
CA ASN A 94 -1.03 6.14 21.41
C ASN A 94 -0.67 4.64 21.26
N PRO A 95 -0.71 3.87 22.35
CA PRO A 95 -0.26 2.47 22.35
C PRO A 95 -1.06 1.57 21.40
N GLU A 96 -2.33 1.89 21.16
CA GLU A 96 -3.21 1.19 20.23
C GLU A 96 -2.69 1.22 18.79
N LEU A 97 -1.98 2.27 18.39
CA LEU A 97 -1.40 2.38 17.04
C LEU A 97 -0.24 1.41 16.82
N ALA A 98 0.38 0.90 17.88
CA ALA A 98 1.42 -0.12 17.81
C ALA A 98 0.86 -1.55 17.77
N GLU A 99 -0.45 -1.74 17.97
CA GLU A 99 -1.08 -3.06 17.91
C GLU A 99 -1.03 -3.64 16.50
N PRO A 100 -0.98 -4.98 16.36
CA PRO A 100 -1.03 -5.63 15.06
C PRO A 100 -2.24 -5.19 14.23
N PHE A 101 -2.00 -4.97 12.94
CA PHE A 101 -3.06 -4.83 11.97
C PHE A 101 -3.42 -6.20 11.40
N GLU A 102 -4.69 -6.55 11.57
CA GLU A 102 -5.30 -7.73 10.97
C GLU A 102 -6.32 -7.26 9.94
N PRO A 103 -6.15 -7.59 8.64
CA PRO A 103 -7.11 -7.21 7.61
C PRO A 103 -8.46 -7.87 7.87
N GLY A 104 -9.53 -7.08 7.77
CA GLY A 104 -10.90 -7.58 7.92
C GLY A 104 -11.34 -8.40 6.70
N PRO A 105 -12.34 -9.30 6.85
CA PRO A 105 -12.92 -10.01 5.72
C PRO A 105 -13.51 -9.02 4.70
N GLY A 106 -13.21 -9.23 3.41
CA GLY A 106 -13.69 -8.37 2.32
C GLY A 106 -12.88 -7.08 2.11
N MET A 107 -11.81 -6.87 2.87
CA MET A 107 -10.85 -5.81 2.56
C MET A 107 -9.99 -6.24 1.38
N PHE A 108 -9.91 -5.40 0.34
CA PHE A 108 -8.96 -5.60 -0.76
C PHE A 108 -7.54 -5.70 -0.20
N GLU A 109 -6.69 -6.47 -0.87
CA GLU A 109 -5.30 -6.55 -0.44
C GLU A 109 -4.67 -5.18 -0.62
N PHE A 110 -4.29 -4.54 0.49
CA PHE A 110 -3.62 -3.25 0.44
C PHE A 110 -2.28 -3.30 1.17
N MET A 111 -1.33 -2.57 0.62
CA MET A 111 0.03 -2.42 1.11
C MET A 111 0.26 -0.96 1.47
N VAL A 112 0.91 -0.73 2.60
CA VAL A 112 1.44 0.59 2.92
C VAL A 112 2.73 0.81 2.13
N CYS A 113 2.97 2.05 1.70
CA CYS A 113 4.17 2.47 0.99
C CYS A 113 5.04 3.37 1.86
N VAL A 114 6.35 3.16 1.83
CA VAL A 114 7.37 3.94 2.56
C VAL A 114 8.46 4.38 1.59
N HIS A 115 8.85 5.65 1.67
CA HIS A 115 10.00 6.16 0.93
C HIS A 115 11.30 5.67 1.57
N ARG A 116 12.11 4.93 0.83
CA ARG A 116 13.26 4.19 1.34
C ARG A 116 14.35 5.07 1.95
N ASP A 117 14.60 6.24 1.37
CA ASP A 117 15.67 7.12 1.86
C ASP A 117 15.31 7.87 3.15
N THR A 118 14.03 8.19 3.33
CA THR A 118 13.55 8.98 4.47
C THR A 118 12.94 8.12 5.56
N GLY A 119 12.55 6.88 5.22
CA GLY A 119 11.82 5.97 6.09
C GLY A 119 10.39 6.43 6.39
N ARG A 120 9.87 7.45 5.67
CA ARG A 120 8.53 8.01 5.92
C ARG A 120 7.46 7.34 5.08
N TYR A 121 6.24 7.31 5.59
CA TYR A 121 5.08 6.87 4.80
C TYR A 121 4.92 7.74 3.55
N ALA A 122 4.69 7.08 2.43
CA ALA A 122 4.70 7.69 1.10
C ALA A 122 3.43 7.39 0.30
N GLY A 123 2.56 6.49 0.75
CA GLY A 123 1.36 6.13 0.02
C GLY A 123 0.75 4.79 0.41
N TYR A 124 -0.10 4.28 -0.47
CA TYR A 124 -0.60 2.92 -0.41
C TYR A 124 -0.83 2.37 -1.82
N LEU A 125 -0.87 1.04 -1.92
CA LEU A 125 -1.19 0.28 -3.13
C LEU A 125 -2.27 -0.74 -2.77
N GLY A 126 -3.25 -0.94 -3.64
CA GLY A 126 -4.31 -1.93 -3.48
C GLY A 126 -4.41 -2.85 -4.70
N LEU A 127 -4.78 -4.11 -4.45
CA LEU A 127 -5.15 -5.12 -5.43
C LEU A 127 -6.52 -5.72 -5.08
N ASP A 128 -7.44 -5.62 -6.03
CA ASP A 128 -8.69 -6.38 -6.07
C ASP A 128 -8.45 -7.68 -6.84
N HIS A 129 -8.42 -8.80 -6.12
CA HIS A 129 -8.19 -10.14 -6.70
C HIS A 129 -9.31 -10.58 -7.62
N ASP A 130 -10.56 -10.25 -7.28
CA ASP A 130 -11.74 -10.71 -8.04
C ASP A 130 -11.81 -10.00 -9.40
N ARG A 131 -11.43 -8.73 -9.43
CA ARG A 131 -11.42 -7.93 -10.67
C ARG A 131 -10.09 -7.93 -11.40
N GLY A 132 -9.01 -8.36 -10.73
CA GLY A 132 -7.65 -8.20 -11.22
C GLY A 132 -7.30 -6.73 -11.43
N GLU A 133 -7.73 -5.86 -10.52
CA GLU A 133 -7.60 -4.41 -10.62
C GLU A 133 -6.66 -3.86 -9.55
N ILE A 134 -5.74 -2.98 -9.94
CA ILE A 134 -4.87 -2.27 -9.00
C ILE A 134 -5.18 -0.77 -8.97
N GLY A 135 -4.91 -0.18 -7.82
CA GLY A 135 -5.00 1.25 -7.60
C GLY A 135 -4.16 1.67 -6.41
N GLY A 136 -4.09 2.96 -6.14
CA GLY A 136 -3.34 3.46 -5.00
C GLY A 136 -3.13 4.96 -5.10
N ASP A 137 -2.47 5.50 -4.10
CA ASP A 137 -2.13 6.91 -4.08
C ASP A 137 -0.80 7.13 -3.35
N LEU A 138 -0.17 8.25 -3.71
CA LEU A 138 1.00 8.76 -3.01
C LEU A 138 0.58 9.89 -2.09
N ALA A 139 1.21 9.96 -0.93
CA ALA A 139 1.11 11.10 -0.03
C ALA A 139 1.44 12.40 -0.77
N PRO A 140 0.80 13.55 -0.43
CA PRO A 140 0.97 14.81 -1.15
C PRO A 140 2.42 15.20 -1.44
N ASP A 141 3.30 15.09 -0.43
CA ASP A 141 4.73 15.45 -0.52
C ASP A 141 5.55 14.50 -1.41
N HIS A 142 4.97 13.42 -1.93
CA HIS A 142 5.62 12.42 -2.79
C HIS A 142 5.05 12.41 -4.22
N ARG A 143 4.02 13.21 -4.50
CA ARG A 143 3.45 13.36 -5.85
C ARG A 143 4.39 14.18 -6.74
N GLY A 144 4.26 14.03 -8.06
CA GLY A 144 5.03 14.80 -9.05
C GLY A 144 6.51 14.42 -9.19
N GLN A 145 7.00 13.42 -8.45
CA GLN A 145 8.43 13.03 -8.40
C GLN A 145 8.75 11.76 -9.21
N GLY A 146 7.85 11.34 -10.10
CA GLY A 146 8.00 10.09 -10.86
C GLY A 146 7.63 8.81 -10.09
N LEU A 147 7.45 8.90 -8.76
CA LEU A 147 7.11 7.78 -7.87
C LEU A 147 5.81 7.06 -8.22
N GLY A 148 4.88 7.71 -8.93
CA GLY A 148 3.64 7.05 -9.37
C GLY A 148 3.89 5.89 -10.33
N ALA A 149 4.93 5.96 -11.16
CA ALA A 149 5.30 4.83 -12.02
C ALA A 149 5.85 3.66 -11.19
N GLU A 150 6.62 3.94 -10.14
CA GLU A 150 7.09 2.91 -9.21
C GLU A 150 5.92 2.26 -8.45
N LEU A 151 4.92 3.04 -8.05
CA LEU A 151 3.69 2.50 -7.44
C LEU A 151 2.99 1.48 -8.35
N PHE A 152 2.79 1.81 -9.63
CA PHE A 152 2.13 0.88 -10.55
C PHE A 152 3.01 -0.30 -10.98
N LEU A 153 4.33 -0.12 -11.05
CA LEU A 153 5.26 -1.24 -11.24
C LEU A 153 5.20 -2.22 -10.06
N ALA A 154 5.14 -1.72 -8.83
CA ALA A 154 4.94 -2.57 -7.65
C ALA A 154 3.58 -3.26 -7.68
N GLY A 155 2.51 -2.59 -8.15
CA GLY A 155 1.20 -3.21 -8.36
C GLY A 155 1.21 -4.34 -9.38
N ALA A 156 1.92 -4.17 -10.50
CA ALA A 156 2.11 -5.24 -11.48
C ALA A 156 2.89 -6.42 -10.89
N GLU A 157 3.97 -6.16 -10.14
CA GLU A 157 4.73 -7.22 -9.48
C GLU A 157 3.90 -7.95 -8.40
N LEU A 158 3.06 -7.22 -7.64
CA LEU A 158 2.12 -7.83 -6.70
C LEU A 158 1.15 -8.77 -7.44
N ALA A 159 0.56 -8.30 -8.54
CA ALA A 159 -0.39 -9.10 -9.29
C ALA A 159 0.25 -10.35 -9.92
N HIS A 160 1.37 -10.19 -10.62
CA HIS A 160 2.01 -11.27 -11.37
C HIS A 160 2.84 -12.19 -10.48
N GLY A 161 3.70 -11.61 -9.64
CA GLY A 161 4.67 -12.33 -8.83
C GLY A 161 4.10 -12.90 -7.54
N HIS A 162 3.02 -12.31 -7.02
CA HIS A 162 2.46 -12.70 -5.72
C HIS A 162 1.05 -13.27 -5.80
N ALA A 163 0.17 -12.66 -6.60
CA ALA A 163 -1.21 -13.12 -6.76
C ALA A 163 -1.40 -14.12 -7.91
N GLY A 164 -0.38 -14.34 -8.75
CA GLY A 164 -0.45 -15.28 -9.88
C GLY A 164 -1.41 -14.84 -10.99
N LEU A 165 -1.74 -13.55 -11.07
CA LEU A 165 -2.61 -12.99 -12.11
C LEU A 165 -1.77 -12.72 -13.37
N PRO A 166 -2.03 -13.33 -14.52
CA PRO A 166 -1.25 -13.10 -15.75
C PRO A 166 -1.53 -11.73 -16.38
N THR A 167 -2.70 -11.15 -16.08
CA THR A 167 -3.11 -9.82 -16.51
C THR A 167 -3.64 -9.05 -15.32
N VAL A 168 -3.25 -7.78 -15.21
CA VAL A 168 -3.78 -6.84 -14.22
C VAL A 168 -4.24 -5.56 -14.94
N ARG A 169 -5.28 -4.93 -14.43
CA ARG A 169 -5.90 -3.74 -15.01
C ARG A 169 -5.87 -2.57 -14.04
N ALA A 170 -5.95 -1.37 -14.59
CA ALA A 170 -6.14 -0.14 -13.83
C ALA A 170 -7.04 0.82 -14.61
N GLY A 171 -8.08 1.30 -13.94
CA GLY A 171 -8.95 2.35 -14.44
C GLY A 171 -8.58 3.70 -13.82
N THR A 172 -8.68 4.78 -14.59
CA THR A 172 -8.55 6.13 -14.04
C THR A 172 -9.39 7.12 -14.84
N ALA A 173 -9.72 8.27 -14.22
CA ALA A 173 -10.43 9.33 -14.91
C ALA A 173 -9.67 9.80 -16.16
N THR A 174 -10.40 10.13 -17.22
CA THR A 174 -9.81 10.62 -18.48
C THR A 174 -8.94 11.86 -18.24
N GLU A 175 -9.35 12.73 -17.33
CA GLU A 175 -8.68 13.99 -16.95
C GLU A 175 -7.53 13.79 -15.95
N ASN A 176 -7.38 12.60 -15.35
CA ASN A 176 -6.27 12.31 -14.43
C ASN A 176 -4.98 11.99 -15.21
N LEU A 177 -4.46 13.00 -15.89
CA LEU A 177 -3.28 12.89 -16.74
C LEU A 177 -2.04 12.42 -15.98
N ALA A 178 -1.95 12.74 -14.68
CA ALA A 178 -0.84 12.29 -13.84
C ALA A 178 -0.85 10.76 -13.65
N CYS A 179 -2.00 10.18 -13.32
CA CYS A 179 -2.17 8.74 -13.19
C CYS A 179 -1.94 8.02 -14.52
N ARG A 180 -2.53 8.52 -15.61
CA ARG A 180 -2.34 7.97 -16.96
C ARG A 180 -0.87 7.87 -17.36
N ARG A 181 -0.13 8.97 -17.18
CA ARG A 181 1.32 9.00 -17.46
C ARG A 181 2.10 8.07 -16.55
N ALA A 182 1.65 7.87 -15.31
CA ALA A 182 2.28 6.93 -14.39
C ALA A 182 2.09 5.48 -14.83
N LEU A 183 0.87 5.11 -15.23
CA LEU A 183 0.55 3.80 -15.81
C LEU A 183 1.37 3.51 -17.07
N GLU A 184 1.38 4.45 -18.02
CA GLU A 184 2.15 4.32 -19.27
C GLU A 184 3.66 4.14 -19.00
N ARG A 185 4.23 4.92 -18.06
CA ARG A 185 5.65 4.77 -17.66
C ARG A 185 5.92 3.47 -16.91
N ALA A 186 4.91 2.89 -16.27
CA ALA A 186 4.98 1.58 -15.63
C ALA A 186 4.80 0.42 -16.64
N GLY A 187 4.71 0.70 -17.93
CA GLY A 187 4.58 -0.32 -18.98
C GLY A 187 3.14 -0.80 -19.21
N PHE A 188 2.15 -0.18 -18.56
CA PHE A 188 0.75 -0.47 -18.85
C PHE A 188 0.37 0.07 -20.22
N VAL A 189 -0.44 -0.68 -20.94
CA VAL A 189 -0.94 -0.32 -22.28
C VAL A 189 -2.44 -0.05 -22.24
N PRO A 190 -2.99 0.83 -23.09
CA PRO A 190 -4.42 1.06 -23.18
C PRO A 190 -5.19 -0.25 -23.41
N ALA A 191 -6.33 -0.38 -22.75
CA ALA A 191 -7.19 -1.55 -22.82
C ALA A 191 -8.67 -1.15 -22.86
N PRO A 192 -9.55 -2.02 -23.39
CA PRO A 192 -10.99 -1.83 -23.24
C PRO A 192 -11.41 -1.82 -21.77
N GLY A 193 -12.45 -1.05 -21.47
CA GLY A 193 -13.12 -1.02 -20.17
C GLY A 193 -14.34 -0.09 -20.21
N PRO A 194 -15.11 -0.01 -19.12
CA PRO A 194 -16.23 0.92 -19.01
C PRO A 194 -15.82 2.35 -19.38
N ALA A 195 -16.62 3.02 -20.20
CA ALA A 195 -16.39 4.42 -20.56
C ALA A 195 -16.64 5.37 -19.37
N ARG A 196 -17.45 4.93 -18.41
CA ARG A 196 -17.67 5.62 -17.13
C ARG A 196 -17.41 4.70 -15.96
N HIS A 197 -16.89 5.27 -14.89
CA HIS A 197 -16.70 4.61 -13.60
C HIS A 197 -17.45 5.39 -12.52
N THR A 198 -18.14 4.66 -11.65
CA THR A 198 -18.79 5.20 -10.45
C THR A 198 -17.85 5.04 -9.27
N LEU A 199 -17.42 6.17 -8.70
CA LEU A 199 -16.64 6.18 -7.47
C LEU A 199 -17.46 5.66 -6.28
N PRO A 200 -16.81 5.25 -5.17
CA PRO A 200 -17.51 4.79 -3.97
C PRO A 200 -18.45 5.83 -3.36
N ASP A 201 -18.20 7.13 -3.56
CA ASP A 201 -19.10 8.22 -3.14
C ASP A 201 -20.25 8.51 -4.13
N GLY A 202 -20.41 7.68 -5.16
CA GLY A 202 -21.49 7.74 -6.14
C GLY A 202 -21.25 8.69 -7.32
N ARG A 203 -20.15 9.45 -7.33
CA ARG A 203 -19.83 10.32 -8.48
C ARG A 203 -19.48 9.46 -9.70
N GLU A 204 -20.03 9.81 -10.86
CA GLU A 204 -19.61 9.25 -12.14
C GLU A 204 -18.50 10.09 -12.77
N MET A 205 -17.54 9.43 -13.41
CA MET A 205 -16.49 10.05 -14.20
C MET A 205 -16.22 9.28 -15.47
N ASP A 206 -15.86 9.98 -16.54
CA ASP A 206 -15.34 9.35 -17.75
C ASP A 206 -13.99 8.69 -17.44
N SER A 207 -13.84 7.43 -17.84
CA SER A 207 -12.68 6.62 -17.50
C SER A 207 -11.97 6.07 -18.72
N VAL A 208 -10.65 5.98 -18.59
CA VAL A 208 -9.79 5.21 -19.48
C VAL A 208 -9.18 4.04 -18.72
N TRP A 209 -8.94 2.96 -19.44
CA TRP A 209 -8.47 1.71 -18.86
C TRP A 209 -7.14 1.29 -19.47
N TYR A 210 -6.34 0.68 -18.62
CA TYR A 210 -5.03 0.16 -18.97
C TYR A 210 -4.89 -1.27 -18.48
N ARG A 211 -4.01 -2.05 -19.12
CA ARG A 211 -3.62 -3.38 -18.66
C ARG A 211 -2.12 -3.57 -18.67
N HIS A 212 -1.64 -4.45 -17.83
CA HIS A 212 -0.29 -4.96 -17.84
C HIS A 212 -0.34 -6.49 -17.86
N GLU A 213 0.56 -7.09 -18.64
CA GLU A 213 0.68 -8.53 -18.80
C GLU A 213 2.07 -8.96 -18.28
N GLY A 214 2.14 -10.08 -17.61
CA GLY A 214 3.37 -10.53 -16.97
C GLY A 214 3.41 -12.04 -16.77
N ALA A 215 4.63 -12.57 -16.65
CA ALA A 215 4.82 -13.96 -16.26
C ALA A 215 4.39 -14.14 -14.80
N VAL A 216 3.63 -15.19 -14.53
CA VAL A 216 3.12 -15.46 -13.18
C VAL A 216 4.11 -16.28 -12.38
N SER A 217 4.17 -16.01 -11.09
CA SER A 217 4.84 -16.89 -10.12
C SER A 217 4.06 -16.94 -8.82
N ALA A 218 4.38 -17.92 -7.97
CA ALA A 218 3.85 -17.98 -6.62
C ALA A 218 4.86 -17.35 -5.67
N CYS A 219 4.44 -16.31 -4.95
CA CYS A 219 5.27 -15.74 -3.89
C CYS A 219 5.59 -16.82 -2.87
N ARG A 220 6.84 -16.91 -2.41
CA ARG A 220 7.24 -17.92 -1.40
C ARG A 220 6.50 -17.76 -0.07
N GLY A 221 5.88 -16.59 0.16
CA GLY A 221 4.97 -16.33 1.27
C GLY A 221 3.56 -16.89 1.08
N THR A 222 3.13 -17.34 -0.11
CA THR A 222 1.84 -18.03 -0.25
C THR A 222 2.01 -19.47 0.19
N GLY A 223 1.93 -19.73 1.50
CA GLY A 223 1.87 -21.09 2.01
C GLY A 223 0.70 -21.82 1.37
N THR A 224 0.99 -22.89 0.64
CA THR A 224 0.01 -23.81 0.05
C THR A 224 -0.86 -24.42 1.15
N GLY A 225 -2.03 -23.84 1.39
CA GLY A 225 -3.13 -24.55 2.02
C GLY A 225 -3.81 -25.47 1.01
N ALA A 226 -3.17 -26.57 0.63
CA ALA A 226 -3.78 -27.58 -0.25
C ALA A 226 -3.39 -29.01 0.15
N GLY A 227 -4.42 -29.79 0.54
CA GLY A 227 -4.43 -31.24 0.68
C GLY A 227 -4.23 -31.73 2.12
N SER A 228 -5.01 -32.62 2.71
CA SER A 228 -6.09 -33.50 2.24
C SER A 228 -6.61 -34.23 3.50
N GLY A 229 -7.91 -34.43 3.68
CA GLY A 229 -8.44 -35.78 3.47
C GLY A 229 -9.66 -36.05 4.34
N ALA A 230 -10.65 -36.66 3.70
CA ALA A 230 -11.93 -37.08 4.24
C ALA A 230 -11.80 -38.09 5.39
N GLY A 231 -12.82 -38.10 6.23
CA GLY A 231 -13.07 -39.13 7.23
C GLY A 231 -14.54 -39.10 7.61
N MET A 232 -15.39 -39.63 6.72
CA MET A 232 -16.72 -40.10 7.08
C MET A 232 -16.59 -41.16 8.18
N SER A 233 -17.27 -40.94 9.30
CA SER A 233 -18.07 -41.93 10.06
C SER A 233 -18.82 -41.20 11.15
#